data_AF-A0A524IQ92-F1
#
_entry.id   AF-A0A524IQ92-F1
#
_cell.length_a   1.000
_cell.length_b   1.000
_cell.length_c   1.000
_cell.angle_alpha   90.00
_cell.angle_beta   90.00
_cell.angle_gamma   90.00
#
_symmetry.space_group_name_H-M   'P 1'
#
loop_
_entity.id
_entity.type
_entity.pdbx_description
1 polymer ?
#
loop_
_entity_poly.entity_id
_entity_poly.type
_entity_poly.pdbx_seq_one_letter_code
_entity_poly.pdbx_strand_id
1 'polypeptide(L)'
;MMYEKLALLAIFVLIYSSVGGGVERSPVSGPIVFTAFELLVGPLGLGLLGFEGNRELLRILAELTLALVLFTDAAGADLGVLGKGWALPTRLLLLGLPLTILLG
;
A
#
# COMPACT_ATOMS: atom_id res chain seq x y z
N MET A 1 -22.33 8.36 -13.45
CA MET A 1 -20.88 8.56 -13.67
C MET A 1 -20.08 8.69 -12.36
N MET A 2 -20.07 9.82 -11.62
CA MET A 2 -19.21 9.94 -10.42
C MET A 2 -19.65 9.03 -9.24
N TYR A 3 -20.94 8.98 -8.92
CA TYR A 3 -21.48 8.12 -7.86
C TYR A 3 -21.29 6.63 -8.13
N GLU A 4 -21.29 6.22 -9.40
CA GLU A 4 -21.10 4.84 -9.81
C GLU A 4 -19.67 4.37 -9.54
N LYS A 5 -18.66 5.20 -9.85
CA LYS A 5 -17.25 4.93 -9.52
C LYS A 5 -17.04 4.83 -8.00
N LEU A 6 -17.66 5.73 -7.23
CA LEU A 6 -17.62 5.70 -5.76
C LEU A 6 -18.32 4.46 -5.19
N ALA A 7 -19.48 4.09 -5.74
CA ALA A 7 -20.19 2.89 -5.33
C ALA A 7 -19.38 1.62 -5.62
N LEU A 8 -18.74 1.54 -6.78
CA LEU A 8 -17.88 0.42 -7.16
C LEU A 8 -16.68 0.30 -6.21
N LEU A 9 -16.00 1.41 -5.90
CA LEU A 9 -14.92 1.44 -4.90
C LEU A 9 -15.43 1.05 -3.51
N ALA A 10 -16.57 1.58 -3.08
CA ALA A 10 -17.14 1.29 -1.77
C ALA A 10 -17.52 -0.19 -1.63
N ILE A 11 -18.15 -0.77 -2.65
CA ILE A 11 -18.49 -2.21 -2.69
C ILE A 11 -17.22 -3.05 -2.63
N PHE A 12 -16.19 -2.69 -3.40
CA PHE A 12 -14.92 -3.39 -3.37
C PHE A 12 -14.26 -3.33 -1.99
N VAL A 13 -14.16 -2.14 -1.39
CA VAL A 13 -13.59 -1.95 -0.05
C VAL A 13 -14.41 -2.70 1.00
N LEU A 14 -15.74 -2.73 0.88
CA LEU A 14 -16.61 -3.46 1.80
C LEU A 14 -16.38 -4.98 1.71
N ILE A 15 -16.31 -5.52 0.49
CA ILE A 15 -16.02 -6.94 0.26
C ILE A 15 -14.63 -7.28 0.80
N TYR A 16 -13.62 -6.49 0.44
CA TYR A 16 -12.25 -6.70 0.90
C TYR A 16 -12.15 -6.64 2.43
N SER A 17 -12.76 -5.65 3.08
CA SER A 17 -12.74 -5.50 4.54
C SER A 17 -13.46 -6.65 5.25
N SER A 18 -14.54 -7.17 4.65
CA SER A 18 -15.29 -8.31 5.22
C SER A 18 -14.50 -9.62 5.16
N VAL A 19 -13.71 -9.81 4.11
CA VAL A 19 -12.90 -11.03 3.91
C VAL A 19 -11.46 -10.83 4.41
N GLY A 20 -11.07 -9.61 4.80
CA GLY A 20 -9.69 -9.21 5.11
C GLY A 20 -9.00 -10.10 6.13
N GLY A 21 -9.69 -10.46 7.22
CA GLY A 21 -9.14 -11.39 8.23
C GLY A 21 -8.89 -12.82 7.71
N GLY A 22 -9.57 -13.22 6.62
CA GLY A 22 -9.29 -14.47 5.90
C GLY A 22 -8.16 -14.34 4.90
N VAL A 23 -8.03 -13.18 4.25
CA VAL A 23 -6.95 -12.86 3.29
C VAL A 23 -5.58 -12.85 3.98
N GLU A 24 -5.50 -12.43 5.24
CA GLU A 24 -4.28 -12.46 6.06
C GLU A 24 -3.67 -13.86 6.21
N ARG A 25 -4.46 -14.93 6.01
CA ARG A 25 -3.97 -16.32 6.05
C ARG A 25 -3.48 -16.84 4.70
N SER A 26 -3.61 -16.04 3.64
CA SER A 26 -3.20 -16.39 2.28
C SER A 26 -1.86 -15.73 1.91
N PRO A 27 -1.12 -16.27 0.92
CA PRO A 27 0.08 -15.61 0.41
C PRO A 27 -0.23 -14.34 -0.40
N VAL A 28 -1.51 -14.03 -0.66
CA VAL A 28 -1.91 -12.87 -1.45
C VAL A 28 -2.03 -11.66 -0.53
N SER A 29 -1.13 -10.69 -0.68
CA SER A 29 -1.14 -9.47 0.12
C SER A 29 -2.22 -8.49 -0.34
N GLY A 30 -2.70 -7.65 0.57
CA GLY A 30 -3.64 -6.57 0.26
C GLY A 30 -3.23 -5.73 -0.96
N PRO A 31 -1.98 -5.22 -1.04
CA PRO A 31 -1.52 -4.49 -2.21
C PRO A 31 -1.72 -5.24 -3.54
N ILE A 32 -1.45 -6.55 -3.58
CA ILE A 32 -1.66 -7.36 -4.79
C ILE A 32 -3.14 -7.39 -5.19
N VAL A 33 -4.06 -7.57 -4.23
CA VAL A 33 -5.50 -7.60 -4.49
C VAL A 33 -5.99 -6.25 -5.04
N PHE A 34 -5.57 -5.14 -4.43
CA PHE A 34 -5.95 -3.80 -4.87
C PHE A 34 -5.37 -3.47 -6.25
N THR A 35 -4.12 -3.83 -6.53
CA THR A 35 -3.50 -3.64 -7.85
C THR A 35 -4.17 -4.49 -8.91
N ALA A 36 -4.47 -5.76 -8.63
CA ALA A 36 -5.15 -6.64 -9.59
C ALA A 36 -6.58 -6.15 -9.89
N PHE A 37 -7.30 -5.69 -8.88
CA PHE A 37 -8.62 -5.10 -9.06
C PHE A 37 -8.58 -3.84 -9.93
N GLU A 38 -7.67 -2.92 -9.63
CA GLU A 38 -7.50 -1.71 -10.45
C GLU A 38 -7.10 -2.04 -11.88
N LEU A 39 -6.18 -2.99 -12.08
CA LEU A 39 -5.77 -3.42 -13.42
C LEU A 39 -6.96 -4.00 -14.23
N LEU A 40 -7.84 -4.77 -13.58
CA LEU A 40 -9.02 -5.36 -14.21
C LEU A 40 -10.11 -4.32 -14.51
N VAL A 41 -10.34 -3.36 -13.62
CA VAL A 41 -11.47 -2.42 -13.70
C VAL A 41 -11.08 -1.08 -14.33
N GLY A 42 -9.80 -0.74 -14.28
CA GLY A 42 -9.19 0.48 -14.78
C GLY A 42 -9.07 0.53 -16.30
N PRO A 43 -8.38 1.55 -16.83
CA PRO A 43 -8.31 1.83 -18.27
C PRO A 43 -7.70 0.70 -19.10
N LEU A 44 -6.82 -0.09 -18.50
CA LEU A 44 -6.15 -1.24 -19.15
C LEU A 44 -7.03 -2.51 -19.17
N GLY A 45 -8.10 -2.56 -18.38
CA GLY A 45 -9.02 -3.69 -18.31
C GLY A 45 -10.38 -3.33 -18.90
N LEU A 46 -11.41 -3.28 -18.06
CA LEU A 46 -12.80 -3.01 -18.45
C LEU A 46 -13.08 -1.52 -18.72
N GLY A 47 -12.16 -0.62 -18.38
CA GLY A 47 -12.32 0.83 -18.60
C GLY A 47 -13.41 1.48 -17.75
N LEU A 48 -13.89 0.81 -16.71
CA LEU A 48 -14.98 1.30 -15.84
C LEU A 48 -14.50 2.41 -14.91
N LEU A 49 -13.21 2.35 -14.52
CA LEU A 49 -12.54 3.40 -13.76
C LEU A 49 -11.65 4.23 -14.70
N GLY A 50 -12.23 5.28 -15.29
CA GLY A 50 -11.47 6.33 -15.96
C GLY A 50 -10.90 7.32 -14.94
N PHE A 51 -9.58 7.36 -14.78
CA PHE A 51 -8.87 8.25 -13.87
C PHE A 51 -8.49 9.56 -14.58
N GLU A 52 -9.44 10.48 -14.70
CA GLU A 52 -9.15 11.92 -14.90
C GLU A 52 -8.91 12.59 -13.53
N GLY A 53 -8.26 11.86 -12.62
CA GLY A 53 -8.10 12.28 -11.24
C GLY A 53 -7.11 13.43 -11.11
N ASN A 54 -7.44 14.40 -10.25
CA ASN A 54 -6.51 15.46 -9.90
C ASN A 54 -5.23 14.85 -9.31
N ARG A 55 -4.12 14.93 -10.06
CA ARG A 55 -2.80 14.43 -9.66
C ARG A 55 -2.39 14.95 -8.28
N GLU A 56 -2.79 16.17 -7.95
CA GLU A 56 -2.55 16.78 -6.65
C GLU A 56 -3.31 16.04 -5.52
N LEU A 57 -4.59 15.72 -5.72
CA LEU A 57 -5.36 14.96 -4.74
C LEU A 57 -4.74 13.57 -4.50
N LEU A 58 -4.39 12.86 -5.56
CA LEU A 58 -3.74 11.54 -5.43
C LEU A 58 -2.41 11.64 -4.68
N ARG A 59 -1.62 12.67 -4.96
CA ARG A 59 -0.36 12.93 -4.26
C ARG A 59 -0.61 13.18 -2.78
N ILE A 60 -1.58 14.04 -2.42
CA ILE A 60 -1.93 14.32 -1.02
C ILE A 60 -2.38 13.04 -0.31
N LEU A 61 -3.25 12.23 -0.94
CA LEU A 61 -3.69 10.98 -0.35
C LEU A 61 -2.51 10.01 -0.15
N ALA A 62 -1.65 9.86 -1.16
CA ALA A 62 -0.48 9.00 -1.07
C ALA A 62 0.49 9.45 0.05
N GLU A 63 0.78 10.75 0.14
CA GLU A 63 1.66 11.31 1.17
C GLU A 63 1.06 11.11 2.57
N LEU A 64 -0.24 11.36 2.74
CA LEU A 64 -0.93 11.15 4.03
C LEU A 64 -0.99 9.67 4.41
N THR A 65 -1.36 8.78 3.49
CA THR A 65 -1.40 7.35 3.75
C THR A 65 -0.01 6.80 4.06
N LEU A 66 1.02 7.22 3.33
CA LEU A 66 2.41 6.84 3.61
C LEU A 66 2.85 7.32 4.99
N ALA A 67 2.53 8.56 5.36
CA ALA A 67 2.85 9.09 6.68
C ALA A 67 2.16 8.28 7.79
N LEU A 68 0.89 7.93 7.62
CA LEU A 68 0.16 7.09 8.57
C LEU A 68 0.76 5.69 8.69
N VAL A 69 1.05 5.01 7.57
CA VAL A 69 1.64 3.66 7.57
C VAL A 69 3.02 3.67 8.23
N LEU A 70 3.91 4.57 7.82
CA LEU A 70 5.26 4.68 8.41
C LEU A 70 5.20 5.04 9.90
N PHE A 71 4.25 5.87 10.31
CA PHE A 71 4.05 6.21 11.71
C PHE A 71 3.55 5.01 12.52
N THR A 72 2.56 4.26 12.03
CA THR A 72 2.04 3.07 12.69
C THR A 72 3.12 1.99 12.82
N ASP A 73 3.91 1.75 11.78
CA ASP A 73 5.02 0.81 11.81
C ASP A 73 6.10 1.24 12.82
N ALA A 74 6.44 2.54 12.84
CA ALA A 74 7.41 3.08 13.80
C ALA A 74 6.90 3.02 15.24
N ALA A 75 5.61 3.26 15.47
CA ALA A 75 4.98 3.20 16.79
C ALA A 75 4.94 1.77 17.36
N GLY A 76 4.87 0.76 16.50
CA GLY A 76 4.94 -0.65 16.88
C GLY A 76 6.35 -1.22 17.05
N ALA A 77 7.40 -0.45 16.71
CA ALA A 77 8.77 -0.96 16.72
C ALA A 77 9.37 -1.08 18.13
N ASP A 78 10.03 -2.21 18.43
CA ASP A 78 10.72 -2.44 19.70
C ASP A 78 12.14 -1.84 19.68
N LEU A 79 12.27 -0.63 20.24
CA LEU A 79 13.57 0.05 20.38
C LEU A 79 14.53 -0.66 21.34
N GLY A 80 14.02 -1.49 22.25
CA GLY A 80 14.83 -2.28 23.18
C GLY A 80 15.55 -3.45 22.50
N VAL A 81 14.92 -4.07 21.51
CA VAL A 81 15.58 -5.06 20.62
C VAL A 81 16.62 -4.38 19.74
N LEU A 82 16.26 -3.22 19.17
CA LEU A 82 17.20 -2.42 18.38
C LEU A 82 18.45 -2.19 19.25
N GLY A 83 18.28 -1.68 20.48
CA GLY A 83 19.32 -1.39 21.47
C GLY A 83 20.44 -2.42 21.59
N LYS A 84 20.08 -3.70 21.51
CA LYS A 84 20.98 -4.84 21.73
C LYS A 84 21.69 -5.30 20.45
N GLY A 85 21.27 -4.82 19.27
CA GLY A 85 21.67 -5.36 17.97
C GLY A 85 21.68 -4.36 16.82
N TRP A 86 22.07 -3.10 17.06
CA TRP A 86 22.05 -2.02 16.04
C TRP A 86 22.92 -2.24 14.81
N ALA A 87 24.03 -2.97 14.92
CA ALA A 87 25.04 -3.02 13.86
C ALA A 87 24.52 -3.61 12.54
N LEU A 88 23.62 -4.60 12.58
CA LEU A 88 23.12 -5.27 11.39
C LEU A 88 22.05 -4.42 10.66
N PRO A 89 20.97 -3.94 11.33
CA PRO A 89 19.99 -3.07 10.68
C PRO A 89 20.60 -1.79 10.11
N THR A 90 21.57 -1.17 10.80
CA THR A 90 22.23 0.05 10.31
C THR A 90 23.04 -0.20 9.04
N ARG A 91 23.78 -1.32 8.94
CA ARG A 91 24.49 -1.69 7.71
C ARG A 91 23.53 -2.00 6.57
N LEU A 92 22.42 -2.67 6.84
CA LEU A 92 21.40 -2.95 5.83
C LEU A 92 20.71 -1.67 5.34
N LEU A 93 20.43 -0.69 6.22
CA LEU A 93 19.84 0.59 5.84
C LEU A 93 20.80 1.52 5.10
N LEU A 94 22.06 1.62 5.54
CA LEU A 94 23.02 2.57 4.96
C LEU A 94 23.75 2.03 3.73
N LEU A 95 23.92 0.71 3.63
CA LEU A 95 24.60 0.09 2.49
C LEU A 95 23.62 -0.74 1.68
N GLY A 96 22.88 -1.66 2.33
CA GLY A 96 21.97 -2.57 1.63
C GLY A 96 20.90 -1.84 0.82
N LEU A 97 20.14 -0.94 1.44
CA LEU A 97 19.03 -0.23 0.81
C LEU A 97 19.48 0.67 -0.37
N PRO A 98 20.53 1.50 -0.24
CA PRO A 98 21.06 2.24 -1.39
C PRO A 98 21.58 1.32 -2.49
N LEU A 99 22.24 0.23 -2.15
CA LEU A 99 22.76 -0.73 -3.14
C LEU A 99 21.62 -1.41 -3.91
N THR A 100 20.54 -1.81 -3.23
CA THR A 100 19.35 -2.37 -3.89
C THR A 100 18.65 -1.34 -4.76
N ILE A 101 18.55 -0.08 -4.32
CA ILE A 101 17.96 0.98 -5.15
C ILE A 101 18.80 1.23 -6.41
N LEU A 102 20.14 1.14 -6.31
CA LEU A 102 21.04 1.33 -7.45
C LEU A 102 21.03 0.14 -8.42
N LEU A 103 20.88 -1.09 -7.92
CA LEU A 103 20.88 -2.30 -8.75
C LEU A 103 19.51 -2.61 -9.38
N GLY A 104 18.43 -2.09 -8.79
CA GLY A 104 17.04 -2.40 -9.17
C GLY A 104 16.54 -3.70 -8.56
#